data_AF-A0A8C1HJI6-F1
#
_entry.id   AF-A0A8C1HJI6-F1
#
_cell.length_a   1.000
_cell.length_b   1.000
_cell.length_c   1.000
_cell.angle_alpha   90.00
_cell.angle_beta   90.00
_cell.angle_gamma   90.00
#
_symmetry.space_group_name_H-M   'P 1'
#
loop_
_entity.id
_entity.type
_entity.pdbx_description
1 polymer ?
#
loop_
_entity_poly.entity_id
_entity_poly.type
_entity_poly.pdbx_seq_one_letter_code
_entity_poly.pdbx_strand_id
1 'polypeptide(L)'
;MPLFGNIFSPKKTPPRKSASLSNLHTLDRSTREIELGLEYGSPVMNIGGQSLKFEDGQWISESTAETHLIQKELEDVRTNARRKK
;
A
#
# COMPACT_ATOMS: atom_id res chain seq x y z
N MET A 1 40.83 -6.29 -29.75
CA MET A 1 40.85 -6.19 -28.28
C MET A 1 40.10 -4.93 -27.90
N PRO A 2 39.05 -4.96 -27.06
CA PRO A 2 38.34 -3.73 -26.72
C PRO A 2 39.22 -2.89 -25.78
N LEU A 3 39.47 -1.62 -26.16
CA LEU A 3 40.26 -0.63 -25.43
C LEU A 3 39.46 0.12 -24.35
N PHE A 4 38.21 -0.27 -24.10
CA PHE A 4 37.34 0.36 -23.11
C PHE A 4 36.90 -0.69 -22.08
N GLY A 5 37.53 -0.62 -20.91
CA GLY A 5 37.15 -1.39 -19.73
C GLY A 5 35.78 -0.99 -19.22
N ASN A 6 35.08 -1.96 -18.63
CA ASN A 6 33.71 -1.89 -18.14
C ASN A 6 33.36 -0.54 -17.46
N ILE A 7 32.61 0.31 -18.15
CA ILE A 7 32.33 1.73 -17.82
C ILE A 7 31.45 1.88 -16.58
N PHE A 8 30.81 0.81 -16.11
CA PHE A 8 30.01 0.83 -14.89
C PHE A 8 30.16 -0.47 -14.10
N SER A 9 31.20 -0.52 -13.28
CA SER A 9 31.35 -1.52 -12.21
C SER A 9 31.18 -0.82 -10.86
N PRO A 10 29.93 -0.55 -10.43
CA PRO A 10 29.71 0.10 -9.14
C PRO A 10 30.39 -0.70 -8.05
N LYS A 11 31.19 -0.02 -7.23
CA LYS A 11 31.90 -0.64 -6.10
C LYS A 11 30.88 -1.26 -5.14
N LYS A 12 31.32 -2.27 -4.37
CA LYS A 12 30.50 -2.89 -3.31
C LYS A 12 29.92 -1.79 -2.42
N THR A 13 28.60 -1.81 -2.25
CA THR A 13 27.90 -0.85 -1.41
C THR A 13 28.39 -0.99 0.04
N PRO A 14 28.67 0.13 0.73
CA PRO A 14 29.13 0.08 2.11
C PRO A 14 28.06 -0.57 3.01
N PRO A 15 28.48 -1.25 4.10
CA PRO A 15 27.55 -1.82 5.07
C PRO A 15 26.58 -0.76 5.59
N ARG A 16 25.29 -1.10 5.65
CA ARG A 16 24.25 -0.23 6.18
C ARG A 16 24.54 0.03 7.67
N LYS A 17 24.53 1.30 8.09
CA LYS A 17 24.84 1.70 9.49
C LYS A 17 23.68 1.49 10.46
N SER A 18 22.44 1.49 9.96
CA SER A 18 21.27 1.12 10.73
C SER A 18 20.98 -0.36 10.55
N ALA A 19 20.71 -1.04 11.67
CA ALA A 19 20.10 -2.36 11.62
C ALA A 19 18.75 -2.27 10.90
N SER A 20 18.35 -3.34 10.22
CA SER A 20 16.99 -3.43 9.71
C SER A 20 16.03 -3.30 10.89
N LEU A 21 15.07 -2.38 10.83
CA LEU A 21 13.97 -2.34 11.81
C LEU A 21 13.05 -3.55 11.66
N SER A 22 13.26 -4.40 10.65
CA SER A 22 12.54 -5.66 10.55
C SER A 22 13.11 -6.68 11.53
N ASN A 23 12.30 -7.05 12.51
CA ASN A 23 12.51 -8.23 13.37
C ASN A 23 12.33 -9.56 12.60
N LEU A 24 12.30 -9.53 11.26
CA LEU A 24 11.99 -10.65 10.37
C LEU A 24 12.80 -11.92 10.65
N HIS A 25 14.03 -11.76 11.13
CA HIS A 25 14.98 -12.84 11.38
C HIS A 25 14.91 -13.40 12.81
N THR A 26 14.29 -12.68 13.75
CA THR A 26 14.08 -13.12 15.14
C THR A 26 12.66 -13.59 15.41
N LEU A 27 11.70 -13.21 14.57
CA LEU A 27 10.32 -13.66 14.64
C LEU A 27 10.18 -15.11 14.18
N ASP A 28 9.35 -15.87 14.88
CA ASP A 28 8.93 -17.19 14.43
C ASP A 28 8.10 -17.10 13.14
N ARG A 29 7.94 -18.24 12.47
CA ARG A 29 7.25 -18.30 11.18
C ARG A 29 5.82 -17.77 11.25
N SER A 30 5.08 -18.09 12.31
CA SER A 30 3.66 -17.72 12.43
C SER A 30 3.51 -16.22 12.63
N THR A 31 4.29 -15.63 13.53
CA THR A 31 4.26 -14.18 13.77
C THR A 31 4.72 -13.42 12.52
N ARG A 32 5.72 -13.93 11.80
CA ARG A 32 6.17 -13.34 10.53
C ARG A 32 5.07 -13.34 9.47
N GLU A 33 4.32 -14.43 9.35
CA GLU A 33 3.22 -14.53 8.39
C GLU A 33 2.06 -13.60 8.77
N ILE A 34 1.81 -13.35 10.05
CA ILE A 34 0.77 -12.42 10.53
C ILE A 34 1.19 -10.96 10.34
N GLU A 35 2.42 -10.60 10.73
CA GLU A 35 2.87 -9.20 10.74
C GLU A 35 3.37 -8.73 9.37
N LEU A 36 4.03 -9.62 8.63
CA LEU A 36 4.77 -9.29 7.40
C LEU A 36 4.40 -10.20 6.22
N GLY A 37 3.39 -11.05 6.38
CA GLY A 37 2.91 -11.92 5.32
C GLY A 37 2.13 -11.17 4.24
N LEU A 38 1.75 -11.91 3.21
CA LEU A 38 0.98 -11.40 2.08
C LEU A 38 -0.52 -11.21 2.43
N GLU A 39 -0.97 -11.76 3.54
CA GLU A 39 -2.35 -11.70 4.05
C GLU A 39 -2.58 -10.41 4.87
N TYR A 40 -2.19 -9.24 4.34
CA TYR A 40 -2.30 -7.95 5.05
C TYR A 40 -3.71 -7.33 4.99
N GLY A 41 -4.67 -7.99 4.32
CA GLY A 41 -6.02 -7.47 4.14
C GLY A 41 -6.09 -6.24 3.22
N SER A 42 -7.16 -5.45 3.36
CA SER A 42 -7.26 -4.16 2.67
C SER A 42 -6.18 -3.19 3.17
N PRO A 43 -5.51 -2.44 2.28
CA PRO A 43 -4.59 -1.38 2.68
C PRO A 43 -5.22 -0.41 3.69
N VAL A 44 -4.47 -0.08 4.74
CA VAL A 44 -4.86 0.92 5.75
C VAL A 44 -3.79 1.99 5.88
N MET A 45 -4.20 3.22 6.19
CA MET A 45 -3.30 4.36 6.33
C MET A 45 -3.71 5.25 7.51
N ASN A 46 -2.74 5.63 8.34
CA ASN A 46 -2.95 6.56 9.45
C ASN A 46 -2.22 7.88 9.15
N ILE A 47 -2.97 8.95 8.93
CA ILE A 47 -2.40 10.28 8.63
C ILE A 47 -3.19 11.38 9.34
N GLY A 48 -2.49 12.29 10.03
CA GLY A 48 -3.13 13.39 10.75
C GLY A 48 -4.12 12.96 11.84
N GLY A 49 -3.92 11.79 12.44
CA GLY A 49 -4.84 11.22 13.44
C GLY A 49 -6.10 10.56 12.85
N GLN A 50 -6.23 10.52 11.52
CA GLN A 50 -7.31 9.82 10.84
C GLN A 50 -6.83 8.45 10.35
N SER A 51 -7.68 7.43 10.52
CA SER A 51 -7.48 6.09 9.99
C SER A 51 -8.31 5.94 8.71
N LEU A 52 -7.66 5.51 7.63
CA LEU A 52 -8.23 5.33 6.30
C LEU A 52 -8.09 3.87 5.90
N LYS A 53 -9.14 3.28 5.33
CA LYS A 53 -9.14 1.91 4.76
C LYS A 53 -9.45 1.98 3.27
N PHE A 54 -8.74 1.19 2.47
CA PHE A 54 -8.97 1.12 1.04
C PHE A 54 -10.01 0.05 0.71
N GLU A 55 -11.17 0.47 0.19
CA GLU A 55 -12.28 -0.39 -0.18
C GLU A 55 -12.88 0.11 -1.51
N ASP A 56 -13.26 -0.82 -2.40
CA ASP A 56 -13.89 -0.50 -3.70
C ASP A 56 -13.15 0.55 -4.56
N GLY A 57 -11.81 0.61 -4.46
CA GLY A 57 -11.01 1.57 -5.23
C GLY A 57 -10.88 2.96 -4.59
N GLN A 58 -11.40 3.16 -3.38
CA GLN A 58 -11.39 4.44 -2.67
C GLN A 58 -10.82 4.33 -1.26
N TRP A 59 -10.26 5.42 -0.75
CA TRP A 59 -9.86 5.55 0.65
C TRP A 59 -11.04 6.07 1.46
N ILE A 60 -11.48 5.31 2.46
CA ILE A 60 -12.63 5.61 3.32
C ILE A 60 -12.13 5.85 4.73
N SER A 61 -12.50 6.97 5.33
CA SER A 61 -12.29 7.20 6.78
C SER A 61 -13.55 6.85 7.54
N GLU A 62 -13.43 6.44 8.81
CA GLU A 62 -14.61 6.15 9.65
C GLU A 62 -15.56 7.35 9.76
N SER A 63 -15.04 8.58 9.77
CA SER A 63 -15.86 9.80 9.86
C SER A 63 -16.53 10.17 8.54
N THR A 64 -15.99 9.75 7.39
CA THR A 64 -16.54 10.04 6.06
C THR A 64 -17.24 8.85 5.40
N ALA A 65 -17.31 7.70 6.07
CA ALA A 65 -17.90 6.48 5.52
C ALA A 65 -19.32 6.70 5.00
N GLU A 66 -20.19 7.35 5.77
CA GLU A 66 -21.56 7.64 5.35
C GLU A 66 -21.62 8.58 4.14
N THR A 67 -20.78 9.62 4.10
CA THR A 67 -20.72 10.55 2.97
C THR A 67 -20.24 9.89 1.68
N HIS A 68 -19.30 8.94 1.76
CA HIS A 68 -18.83 8.19 0.59
C HIS A 68 -19.91 7.25 0.05
N LEU A 69 -20.68 6.59 0.92
CA LEU A 69 -21.79 5.72 0.51
C LEU A 69 -22.83 6.51 -0.30
N ILE A 70 -23.20 7.70 0.19
CA ILE A 70 -24.17 8.58 -0.49
C ILE A 70 -23.64 9.04 -1.86
N GLN A 71 -22.34 9.34 -1.98
CA GLN A 71 -21.74 9.74 -3.25
C GLN A 71 -21.77 8.61 -4.28
N LYS A 72 -21.43 7.38 -3.88
CA LYS A 72 -21.47 6.18 -4.74
C LYS A 72 -22.89 5.92 -5.26
N GLU A 73 -23.88 5.90 -4.38
CA GLU A 73 -25.30 5.75 -4.77
C GLU A 73 -25.75 6.83 -5.75
N LEU A 74 -25.35 8.09 -5.52
CA LEU A 74 -25.68 9.20 -6.43
C LEU A 74 -25.05 9.02 -7.81
N GLU A 75 -23.80 8.55 -7.89
CA GLU A 75 -23.13 8.24 -9.15
C GLU A 75 -23.82 7.08 -9.89
N ASP A 76 -24.22 6.03 -9.18
CA ASP A 76 -24.94 4.90 -9.75
C ASP A 76 -26.31 5.31 -10.30
N VAL A 77 -27.05 6.17 -9.59
CA VAL A 77 -28.31 6.73 -10.09
C VAL A 77 -28.07 7.55 -11.37
N ARG A 78 -27.01 8.36 -11.41
CA ARG A 78 -26.65 9.17 -12.60
C ARG A 78 -26.27 8.32 -13.80
N THR A 79 -25.48 7.27 -13.60
CA THR A 79 -25.07 6.38 -14.70
C THR A 79 -26.26 5.58 -15.23
N ASN A 80 -27.14 5.10 -14.36
CA ASN A 80 -28.37 4.40 -14.74
C ASN A 80 -29.35 5.30 -15.50
N ALA A 81 -29.50 6.56 -15.09
CA ALA A 81 -30.33 7.53 -15.81
C ALA A 81 -29.81 7.80 -17.24
N ARG A 82 -28.49 7.81 -17.44
CA ARG A 82 -27.87 7.96 -18.78
C ARG A 82 -28.10 6.75 -19.68
N ARG A 83 -28.08 5.53 -19.12
CA ARG A 83 -28.28 4.29 -19.90
C ARG A 83 -29.70 4.10 -20.41
N LYS A 84 -30.69 4.73 -19.76
CA LYS A 84 -32.11 4.64 -20.12
C LYS A 84 -32.57 5.67 -21.16
N LYS A 85 -31.65 6.45 -21.72
CA LYS A 85 -31.91 7.52 -22.68
C LYS A 85 -31.23 7.20 -24.01
#